data_AF-A0AAN7V4Q2-F1
#
_entry.id   AF-A0AAN7V4Q2-F1
#
_cell.length_a   1.000
_cell.length_b   1.000
_cell.length_c   1.000
_cell.angle_alpha   90.00
_cell.angle_beta   90.00
_cell.angle_gamma   90.00
#
_symmetry.space_group_name_H-M   'P 1'
#
loop_
_entity.id
_entity.type
_entity.pdbx_description
1 polymer ?
#
loop_
_entity_poly.entity_id
_entity_poly.type
_entity_poly.pdbx_seq_one_letter_code
_entity_poly.pdbx_strand_id
1 'polypeptide(L)'
;MKWFPLTGWVWYSCGMVVGTLADNPQRLGADVSACKLAADQNVYLSAGFGYELNCAPSIGTLSAFMMFVDFSDQGATESSPEVLRDFFLPSAADWYYRSSYGALNLSVTADISRFYRMPATAASYNWERGLTAEQHAVYIRDALEAYNAPIPPVDVLYIVPTANATRITYSPTYMGDVRTRDGTYVARKSVTFGYDGYRTWGYLVLNHETGHTMCLPDYYPFNGSATGLFMGDGI
;
A
#
# COMPACT_ATOMS: atom_id res chain seq x y z
N MET A 1 -58.60 83.82 -21.17
CA MET A 1 -57.64 84.92 -21.38
C MET A 1 -56.80 85.03 -20.12
N LYS A 2 -55.47 85.10 -20.28
CA LYS A 2 -54.40 85.16 -19.27
C LYS A 2 -53.96 83.83 -18.62
N TRP A 3 -52.92 83.28 -19.23
CA TRP A 3 -51.93 82.37 -18.65
C TRP A 3 -50.88 83.17 -17.87
N PHE A 4 -50.40 82.63 -16.74
CA PHE A 4 -49.24 83.05 -15.96
C PHE A 4 -48.63 81.79 -15.29
N PRO A 5 -47.33 81.79 -14.90
CA PRO A 5 -46.35 80.92 -15.53
C PRO A 5 -45.81 79.80 -14.62
N LEU A 6 -45.10 78.88 -15.28
CA LEU A 6 -44.29 77.79 -14.72
C LEU A 6 -43.13 78.32 -13.87
N THR A 7 -42.93 77.75 -12.68
CA THR A 7 -41.64 77.72 -11.98
C THR A 7 -41.51 76.51 -11.06
N GLY A 8 -40.41 75.77 -11.21
CA GLY A 8 -39.76 75.04 -10.11
C GLY A 8 -40.01 73.54 -10.01
N TRP A 9 -39.57 72.74 -10.99
CA TRP A 9 -39.31 71.31 -10.77
C TRP A 9 -37.92 71.15 -10.17
N VAL A 10 -37.83 70.76 -8.89
CA VAL A 10 -36.58 70.32 -8.28
C VAL A 10 -36.37 68.86 -8.66
N TRP A 11 -35.43 68.61 -9.56
CA TRP A 11 -34.96 67.27 -9.87
C TRP A 11 -34.01 66.82 -8.76
N TYR A 12 -34.41 65.87 -7.94
CA TYR A 12 -33.45 65.08 -7.16
C TYR A 12 -32.76 64.12 -8.12
N SER A 13 -31.57 64.49 -8.58
CA SER A 13 -30.66 63.56 -9.24
C SER A 13 -30.18 62.55 -8.20
N CYS A 14 -30.84 61.39 -8.14
CA CYS A 14 -30.30 60.22 -7.46
C CYS A 14 -29.13 59.71 -8.29
N GLY A 15 -27.90 60.11 -7.92
CA GLY A 15 -26.69 59.60 -8.53
C GLY A 15 -26.64 58.09 -8.36
N MET A 16 -26.70 57.33 -9.46
CA MET A 16 -26.29 55.94 -9.46
C MET A 16 -24.78 55.90 -9.23
N VAL A 17 -24.37 55.58 -8.01
CA VAL A 17 -23.01 55.12 -7.74
C VAL A 17 -22.92 53.73 -8.35
N VAL A 18 -22.39 53.65 -9.57
CA VAL A 18 -21.92 52.38 -10.12
C VAL A 18 -20.64 52.06 -9.36
N GLY A 19 -20.78 51.35 -8.25
CA GLY A 19 -19.66 50.68 -7.62
C GLY A 19 -19.17 49.61 -8.57
N THR A 20 -18.03 49.82 -9.22
CA THR A 20 -17.24 48.72 -9.77
C THR A 20 -16.99 47.76 -8.62
N LEU A 21 -17.60 46.57 -8.69
CA LEU A 21 -17.23 45.45 -7.85
C LEU A 21 -15.76 45.17 -8.14
N ALA A 22 -14.89 45.67 -7.25
CA ALA A 22 -13.50 45.30 -7.24
C ALA A 22 -13.42 43.77 -7.21
N ASP A 23 -12.52 43.25 -8.02
CA ASP A 23 -12.28 41.84 -8.26
C ASP A 23 -12.55 40.99 -7.02
N ASN A 24 -13.44 40.01 -7.19
CA ASN A 24 -13.53 38.85 -6.32
C ASN A 24 -12.09 38.36 -6.11
N PRO A 25 -11.52 38.40 -4.90
CA PRO A 25 -10.18 37.87 -4.70
C PRO A 25 -10.31 36.43 -5.16
N GLN A 26 -9.59 36.09 -6.23
CA GLN A 26 -9.45 34.70 -6.62
C GLN A 26 -9.15 33.97 -5.33
N ARG A 27 -10.02 33.04 -4.91
CA ARG A 27 -9.64 32.07 -3.90
C ARG A 27 -8.46 31.34 -4.52
N LEU A 28 -7.25 31.87 -4.30
CA LEU A 28 -6.03 31.11 -4.38
C LEU A 28 -6.34 29.90 -3.53
N GLY A 29 -6.60 28.76 -4.19
CA GLY A 29 -6.80 27.51 -3.49
C GLY A 29 -5.66 27.40 -2.50
N ALA A 30 -5.97 27.13 -1.23
CA ALA A 30 -4.94 26.98 -0.21
C ALA A 30 -3.85 26.08 -0.79
N ASP A 31 -2.59 26.53 -0.73
CA ASP A 31 -1.48 25.74 -1.24
C ASP A 31 -1.45 24.43 -0.45
N VAL A 32 -1.95 23.37 -1.07
CA VAL A 32 -2.12 22.05 -0.43
C VAL A 32 -0.75 21.49 -0.02
N SER A 33 0.34 21.97 -0.65
CA SER A 33 1.69 21.58 -0.24
C SER A 33 2.04 22.07 1.17
N ALA A 34 1.49 23.20 1.61
CA ALA A 34 1.68 23.73 2.96
C ALA A 34 0.96 22.91 4.05
N CYS A 35 0.02 22.03 3.67
CA CYS A 35 -0.69 21.13 4.58
C CYS A 35 -0.11 19.70 4.59
N LYS A 36 0.94 19.42 3.79
CA LYS A 36 1.58 18.11 3.81
C LYS A 36 2.40 17.95 5.09
N LEU A 37 2.00 16.98 5.92
CA LEU A 37 2.83 16.54 7.03
C LEU A 37 4.15 16.02 6.47
N ALA A 38 5.29 16.51 6.96
CA ALA A 38 6.59 16.00 6.55
C ALA A 38 6.83 14.59 7.11
N ALA A 39 7.41 13.72 6.29
CA ALA A 39 7.87 12.42 6.73
C ALA A 39 9.01 12.53 7.77
N ASP A 40 8.97 11.66 8.77
CA ASP A 40 10.14 11.41 9.63
C ASP A 40 11.09 10.45 8.89
N GLN A 41 12.28 10.93 8.54
CA GLN A 41 13.25 10.16 7.76
C GLN A 41 14.05 9.16 8.62
N ASN A 42 13.89 9.17 9.95
CA ASN A 42 14.65 8.31 10.87
C ASN A 42 13.92 7.00 11.22
N VAL A 43 12.75 6.78 10.65
CA VAL A 43 11.97 5.55 10.83
C VAL A 43 11.95 4.75 9.52
N TYR A 44 11.24 3.61 9.50
CA TYR A 44 11.01 2.87 8.25
C TYR A 44 9.66 3.18 7.61
N LEU A 45 8.69 3.64 8.40
CA LEU A 45 7.32 3.90 8.01
C LEU A 45 6.88 5.24 8.59
N SER A 46 6.21 6.09 7.81
CA SER A 46 5.76 7.40 8.27
C SER A 46 4.42 7.80 7.66
N ALA A 47 3.60 8.48 8.46
CA ALA A 47 2.34 9.08 7.99
C ALA A 47 2.57 10.32 7.11
N GLY A 48 3.79 10.88 7.11
CA GLY A 48 4.15 12.08 6.37
C GLY A 48 4.57 11.82 4.92
N PHE A 49 4.64 12.89 4.13
CA PHE A 49 5.02 12.91 2.73
C PHE A 49 6.51 13.21 2.54
N GLY A 50 7.05 12.80 1.38
CA GLY A 50 8.43 13.10 0.98
C GLY A 50 9.45 12.13 1.58
N TYR A 51 9.10 10.86 1.70
CA TYR A 51 9.98 9.81 2.20
C TYR A 51 11.18 9.57 1.27
N GLU A 52 12.38 9.42 1.82
CA GLU A 52 13.62 9.21 1.05
C GLU A 52 14.04 7.72 0.91
N LEU A 53 13.37 6.79 1.58
CA LEU A 53 13.63 5.35 1.37
C LEU A 53 13.12 4.86 0.01
N ASN A 54 13.63 3.71 -0.40
CA ASN A 54 13.21 3.01 -1.62
C ASN A 54 11.80 2.39 -1.46
N CYS A 55 10.78 3.22 -1.35
CA CYS A 55 9.37 2.82 -1.24
C CYS A 55 8.81 2.40 -2.61
N ALA A 56 7.86 1.47 -2.60
CA ALA A 56 7.04 1.16 -3.76
C ALA A 56 6.16 2.38 -4.13
N PRO A 57 5.81 2.55 -5.41
CA PRO A 57 4.97 3.67 -5.84
C PRO A 57 3.56 3.56 -5.25
N SER A 58 3.03 4.70 -4.79
CA SER A 58 1.65 4.84 -4.28
C SER A 58 0.66 5.44 -5.28
N ILE A 59 1.15 5.74 -6.49
CA ILE A 59 0.38 6.20 -7.66
C ILE A 59 0.97 5.56 -8.92
N GLY A 60 0.19 5.52 -10.00
CA GLY A 60 0.60 4.89 -11.25
C GLY A 60 0.48 3.37 -11.18
N THR A 61 1.48 2.64 -11.66
CA THR A 61 1.51 1.17 -11.61
C THR A 61 2.53 0.70 -10.58
N LEU A 62 2.07 -0.10 -9.63
CA LEU A 62 2.92 -0.87 -8.72
C LEU A 62 3.07 -2.27 -9.33
N SER A 63 4.29 -2.62 -9.73
CA SER A 63 4.61 -3.92 -10.31
C SER A 63 4.99 -4.92 -9.23
N ALA A 64 4.39 -6.10 -9.25
CA ALA A 64 4.72 -7.17 -8.31
C ALA A 64 4.96 -8.50 -9.01
N PHE A 65 5.88 -9.29 -8.46
CA PHE A 65 6.09 -10.69 -8.85
C PHE A 65 5.64 -11.60 -7.72
N MET A 66 4.79 -12.58 -8.01
CA MET A 66 4.23 -13.51 -7.04
C MET A 66 4.71 -14.94 -7.32
N MET A 67 5.32 -15.54 -6.30
CA MET A 67 5.78 -16.91 -6.32
C MET A 67 5.20 -17.70 -5.15
N PHE A 68 5.09 -19.02 -5.33
CA PHE A 68 4.42 -19.89 -4.37
C PHE A 68 5.39 -20.94 -3.85
N VAL A 69 5.42 -21.15 -2.54
CA VAL A 69 6.39 -22.05 -1.91
C VAL A 69 5.72 -23.10 -1.04
N ASP A 70 6.37 -24.23 -0.88
CA ASP A 70 5.99 -25.26 0.08
C ASP A 70 7.21 -25.83 0.80
N PHE A 71 6.98 -26.73 1.77
CA PHE A 71 8.02 -27.23 2.67
C PHE A 71 8.01 -28.76 2.74
N SER A 72 9.11 -29.33 3.21
CA SER A 72 9.22 -30.78 3.38
C SER A 72 8.36 -31.35 4.51
N ASP A 73 8.11 -30.57 5.56
CA ASP A 73 7.25 -30.91 6.70
C ASP A 73 5.80 -30.42 6.53
N GLN A 74 5.59 -29.35 5.75
CA GLN A 74 4.29 -28.75 5.45
C GLN A 74 4.16 -28.49 3.95
N GLY A 75 4.03 -29.59 3.19
CA GLY A 75 3.91 -29.56 1.73
C GLY A 75 2.57 -29.02 1.27
N ALA A 76 2.53 -28.60 -0.01
CA ALA A 76 1.31 -28.09 -0.62
C ALA A 76 0.20 -29.16 -0.64
N THR A 77 -1.02 -28.72 -0.36
CA THR A 77 -2.23 -29.58 -0.41
C THR A 77 -3.23 -29.08 -1.46
N GLU A 78 -2.99 -27.88 -1.98
CA GLU A 78 -3.72 -27.27 -3.07
C GLU A 78 -3.45 -28.02 -4.38
N SER A 79 -4.44 -28.03 -5.27
CA SER A 79 -4.30 -28.66 -6.60
C SER A 79 -3.25 -27.97 -7.48
N SER A 80 -3.05 -26.67 -7.30
CA SER A 80 -2.07 -25.85 -8.01
C SER A 80 -1.84 -24.52 -7.27
N PRO A 81 -0.74 -23.80 -7.55
CA PRO A 81 -0.53 -22.45 -7.04
C PRO A 81 -1.61 -21.44 -7.45
N GLU A 82 -2.30 -21.70 -8.57
CA GLU A 82 -3.39 -20.85 -9.07
C GLU A 82 -4.51 -20.66 -8.03
N VAL A 83 -4.78 -21.68 -7.21
CA VAL A 83 -5.77 -21.60 -6.12
C VAL A 83 -5.41 -20.48 -5.13
N LEU A 84 -4.13 -20.34 -4.80
CA LEU A 84 -3.65 -19.29 -3.88
C LEU A 84 -3.56 -17.94 -4.58
N ARG A 85 -3.21 -17.90 -5.88
CA ARG A 85 -3.28 -16.68 -6.69
C ARG A 85 -4.70 -16.11 -6.67
N ASP A 86 -5.70 -16.96 -6.94
CA ASP A 86 -7.12 -16.60 -7.00
C ASP A 86 -7.71 -16.25 -5.62
N PHE A 87 -7.10 -16.75 -4.54
CA PHE A 87 -7.49 -16.38 -3.18
C PHE A 87 -7.22 -14.89 -2.91
N PHE A 88 -6.09 -14.36 -3.38
CA PHE A 88 -5.70 -12.96 -3.17
C PHE A 88 -6.17 -12.02 -4.29
N LEU A 89 -6.15 -12.49 -5.54
CA LEU A 89 -6.40 -11.70 -6.74
C LEU A 89 -7.65 -12.21 -7.47
N PRO A 90 -8.45 -11.32 -8.10
CA PRO A 90 -8.20 -9.89 -8.31
C PRO A 90 -8.60 -8.99 -7.14
N SER A 91 -9.23 -9.53 -6.09
CA SER A 91 -9.84 -8.75 -4.99
C SER A 91 -8.91 -7.68 -4.40
N ALA A 92 -7.65 -8.01 -4.12
CA ALA A 92 -6.70 -7.05 -3.58
C ALA A 92 -6.29 -5.97 -4.60
N ALA A 93 -6.13 -6.31 -5.89
CA ALA A 93 -5.79 -5.34 -6.92
C ALA A 93 -6.95 -4.38 -7.20
N ASP A 94 -8.17 -4.92 -7.27
CA ASP A 94 -9.40 -4.16 -7.40
C ASP A 94 -9.60 -3.17 -6.24
N TRP A 95 -9.27 -3.58 -5.02
CA TRP A 95 -9.35 -2.71 -3.86
C TRP A 95 -8.43 -1.49 -4.03
N TYR A 96 -7.17 -1.67 -4.45
CA TYR A 96 -6.26 -0.56 -4.68
C TYR A 96 -6.76 0.39 -5.77
N TYR A 97 -7.26 -0.16 -6.88
CA TYR A 97 -7.81 0.66 -7.96
C TYR A 97 -8.99 1.51 -7.48
N ARG A 98 -9.93 0.92 -6.73
CA ARG A 98 -11.11 1.62 -6.23
C ARG A 98 -10.78 2.62 -5.12
N SER A 99 -10.00 2.22 -4.12
CA SER A 99 -9.64 3.04 -2.96
C SER A 99 -8.75 4.23 -3.34
N SER A 100 -8.00 4.11 -4.43
CA SER A 100 -7.20 5.22 -4.99
C SER A 100 -7.96 6.07 -6.01
N TYR A 101 -9.25 5.80 -6.26
CA TYR A 101 -10.04 6.46 -7.31
C TYR A 101 -9.38 6.35 -8.70
N GLY A 102 -8.75 5.21 -8.98
CA GLY A 102 -8.04 4.91 -10.22
C GLY A 102 -6.61 5.45 -10.29
N ALA A 103 -6.09 6.06 -9.23
CA ALA A 103 -4.74 6.62 -9.22
C ALA A 103 -3.63 5.56 -9.08
N LEU A 104 -3.93 4.38 -8.53
CA LEU A 104 -3.00 3.28 -8.34
C LEU A 104 -3.55 1.99 -8.95
N ASN A 105 -2.72 1.35 -9.77
CA ASN A 105 -2.97 0.03 -10.33
C ASN A 105 -1.93 -0.97 -9.81
N LEU A 106 -2.40 -2.01 -9.10
CA LEU A 106 -1.55 -3.13 -8.66
C LEU A 106 -1.47 -4.17 -9.78
N SER A 107 -0.31 -4.28 -10.43
CA SER A 107 -0.06 -5.22 -11.52
C SER A 107 0.79 -6.39 -11.06
N VAL A 108 0.17 -7.55 -10.84
CA VAL A 108 0.85 -8.75 -10.34
C VAL A 108 1.10 -9.75 -11.47
N THR A 109 2.36 -10.10 -11.68
CA THR A 109 2.75 -11.27 -12.48
C THR A 109 2.96 -12.44 -11.53
N ALA A 110 2.27 -13.56 -11.73
CA ALA A 110 2.35 -14.73 -10.86
C ALA A 110 2.90 -15.94 -11.62
N ASP A 111 3.91 -16.61 -11.06
CA ASP A 111 4.37 -17.89 -11.57
C ASP A 111 3.56 -19.02 -10.93
N ILE A 112 2.56 -19.50 -11.68
CA ILE A 112 1.65 -20.56 -11.22
C ILE A 112 2.08 -21.97 -11.65
N SER A 113 3.32 -22.13 -12.14
CA SER A 113 3.77 -23.40 -12.73
C SER A 113 3.92 -24.53 -11.70
N ARG A 114 4.32 -24.19 -10.47
CA ARG A 114 4.50 -25.14 -9.35
C ARG A 114 4.69 -24.42 -8.01
N PHE A 115 4.61 -25.18 -6.93
CA PHE A 115 5.18 -24.77 -5.65
C PHE A 115 6.69 -24.99 -5.66
N TYR A 116 7.46 -23.97 -5.30
CA TYR A 116 8.90 -24.05 -5.16
C TYR A 116 9.24 -24.53 -3.75
N ARG A 117 9.83 -25.72 -3.67
CA ARG A 117 10.18 -26.33 -2.38
C ARG A 117 11.29 -25.54 -1.70
N MET A 118 11.00 -25.00 -0.52
CA MET A 118 11.98 -24.32 0.32
C MET A 118 13.06 -25.30 0.79
N PRO A 119 14.31 -24.85 0.97
CA PRO A 119 15.43 -25.70 1.38
C PRO A 119 15.34 -26.15 2.85
N ALA A 120 14.59 -25.43 3.69
CA ALA A 120 14.38 -25.75 5.09
C ALA A 120 12.91 -26.09 5.39
N THR A 121 12.63 -26.67 6.56
CA THR A 121 11.26 -26.96 7.00
C THR A 121 10.54 -25.68 7.41
N ALA A 122 9.21 -25.64 7.29
CA ALA A 122 8.40 -24.51 7.73
C ALA A 122 8.66 -24.21 9.22
N ALA A 123 8.73 -25.26 10.04
CA ALA A 123 9.03 -25.13 11.47
C ALA A 123 10.40 -24.51 11.76
N SER A 124 11.42 -24.78 10.95
CA SER A 124 12.80 -24.30 11.22
C SER A 124 13.00 -22.80 11.01
N TYR A 125 12.10 -22.14 10.26
CA TYR A 125 12.15 -20.69 10.09
C TYR A 125 11.73 -19.92 11.35
N ASN A 126 11.15 -20.58 12.36
CA ASN A 126 10.68 -19.96 13.62
C ASN A 126 9.84 -18.69 13.36
N TRP A 127 8.91 -18.80 12.42
CA TRP A 127 8.19 -17.65 11.87
C TRP A 127 7.02 -17.23 12.76
N GLU A 128 7.36 -16.56 13.86
CA GLU A 128 6.45 -16.08 14.88
C GLU A 128 6.69 -14.58 15.16
N ARG A 129 5.78 -13.94 15.90
CA ARG A 129 5.95 -12.52 16.27
C ARG A 129 7.28 -12.33 17.00
N GLY A 130 8.04 -11.29 16.61
CA GLY A 130 9.42 -11.09 17.04
C GLY A 130 10.48 -11.51 16.00
N LEU A 131 10.06 -11.93 14.80
CA LEU A 131 10.94 -12.16 13.65
C LEU A 131 11.85 -10.95 13.38
N THR A 132 13.15 -11.18 13.22
CA THR A 132 14.10 -10.12 12.85
C THR A 132 14.16 -9.91 11.34
N ALA A 133 14.63 -8.73 10.93
CA ALA A 133 14.84 -8.43 9.51
C ALA A 133 15.84 -9.40 8.85
N GLU A 134 16.85 -9.87 9.60
CA GLU A 134 17.83 -10.84 9.12
C GLU A 134 17.19 -12.21 8.88
N GLN A 135 16.29 -12.65 9.76
CA GLN A 135 15.56 -13.90 9.59
C GLN A 135 14.64 -13.83 8.36
N HIS A 136 13.93 -12.71 8.17
CA HIS A 136 13.12 -12.48 6.96
C HIS A 136 13.98 -12.49 5.70
N ALA A 137 15.15 -11.82 5.72
CA ALA A 137 16.07 -11.80 4.58
C ALA A 137 16.66 -13.19 4.25
N VAL A 138 16.88 -14.05 5.24
CA VAL A 138 17.26 -15.45 5.00
C VAL A 138 16.13 -16.19 4.28
N TYR A 139 14.90 -16.09 4.77
CA TYR A 139 13.73 -16.73 4.14
C TYR A 139 13.53 -16.27 2.68
N ILE A 140 13.63 -14.97 2.41
CA ILE A 140 13.49 -14.43 1.05
C ILE A 140 14.57 -14.98 0.12
N ARG A 141 15.83 -15.04 0.60
CA ARG A 141 16.94 -15.59 -0.21
C ARG A 141 16.79 -17.08 -0.48
N ASP A 142 16.28 -17.84 0.49
CA ASP A 142 15.95 -19.26 0.31
C ASP A 142 14.84 -19.46 -0.72
N ALA A 143 13.81 -18.62 -0.70
CA ALA A 143 12.74 -18.66 -1.70
C ALA A 143 13.28 -18.33 -3.11
N LEU A 144 14.08 -17.28 -3.25
CA LEU A 144 14.71 -16.92 -4.53
C LEU A 144 15.64 -18.03 -5.06
N GLU A 145 16.38 -18.69 -4.17
CA GLU A 145 17.21 -19.84 -4.52
C GLU A 145 16.37 -21.06 -4.95
N ALA A 146 15.25 -21.32 -4.28
CA ALA A 146 14.29 -22.35 -4.68
C ALA A 146 13.62 -22.04 -6.03
N TYR A 147 13.36 -20.76 -6.32
CA TYR A 147 12.83 -20.30 -7.61
C TYR A 147 13.82 -20.60 -8.75
N ASN A 148 15.09 -20.30 -8.54
CA ASN A 148 16.22 -20.59 -9.45
C ASN A 148 16.01 -20.13 -10.91
N ALA A 149 15.39 -18.97 -11.09
CA ALA A 149 15.18 -18.35 -12.39
C ALA A 149 15.24 -16.82 -12.25
N PRO A 150 15.58 -16.08 -13.32
CA PRO A 150 15.62 -14.64 -13.27
C PRO A 150 14.21 -14.06 -13.10
N ILE A 151 14.07 -13.12 -12.17
CA ILE A 151 12.88 -12.30 -12.00
C ILE A 151 13.24 -10.90 -12.52
N PRO A 152 12.52 -10.34 -13.50
CA PRO A 152 12.71 -8.95 -13.89
C PRO A 152 12.52 -8.03 -12.68
N PRO A 153 13.30 -6.93 -12.54
CA PRO A 153 13.12 -6.01 -11.41
C PRO A 153 11.67 -5.54 -11.28
N VAL A 154 11.10 -5.73 -10.10
CA VAL A 154 9.73 -5.31 -9.74
C VAL A 154 9.75 -4.37 -8.53
N ASP A 155 8.63 -3.73 -8.23
CA ASP A 155 8.54 -2.93 -7.01
C ASP A 155 8.42 -3.84 -5.77
N VAL A 156 7.65 -4.92 -5.88
CA VAL A 156 7.37 -5.82 -4.74
C VAL A 156 7.50 -7.30 -5.12
N LEU A 157 8.21 -8.06 -4.30
CA LEU A 157 8.20 -9.53 -4.34
C LEU A 157 7.16 -10.09 -3.37
N TYR A 158 6.23 -10.88 -3.86
CA TYR A 158 5.25 -11.63 -3.09
C TYR A 158 5.66 -13.09 -2.97
N ILE A 159 5.88 -13.56 -1.74
CA ILE A 159 6.15 -14.97 -1.46
C ILE A 159 4.94 -15.55 -0.74
N VAL A 160 4.28 -16.50 -1.38
CA VAL A 160 3.01 -17.10 -0.93
C VAL A 160 3.24 -18.56 -0.53
N PRO A 161 3.38 -18.87 0.76
CA PRO A 161 3.44 -20.25 1.22
C PRO A 161 2.10 -20.97 1.01
N THR A 162 2.11 -22.28 0.81
CA THR A 162 0.90 -23.12 0.89
C THR A 162 0.08 -22.79 2.15
N ALA A 163 -1.24 -22.84 2.05
CA ALA A 163 -2.15 -22.68 3.19
C ALA A 163 -1.95 -23.76 4.27
N ASN A 164 -1.29 -24.87 3.94
CA ASN A 164 -0.89 -25.90 4.89
C ASN A 164 0.36 -25.52 5.72
N ALA A 165 1.07 -24.44 5.36
CA ALA A 165 2.27 -23.96 6.05
C ALA A 165 1.94 -23.21 7.36
N THR A 166 1.22 -23.87 8.26
CA THR A 166 0.76 -23.35 9.56
C THR A 166 1.88 -22.83 10.47
N ARG A 167 3.14 -23.20 10.22
CA ARG A 167 4.31 -22.67 10.95
C ARG A 167 4.81 -21.32 10.45
N ILE A 168 4.35 -20.87 9.28
CA ILE A 168 4.54 -19.49 8.82
C ILE A 168 3.35 -18.69 9.36
N THR A 169 3.42 -18.27 10.62
CA THR A 169 2.20 -17.94 11.39
C THR A 169 1.52 -16.63 11.00
N TYR A 170 2.28 -15.66 10.48
CA TYR A 170 1.77 -14.33 10.15
C TYR A 170 2.45 -13.74 8.92
N SER A 171 1.82 -12.72 8.35
CA SER A 171 2.32 -11.99 7.18
C SER A 171 3.12 -10.76 7.61
N PRO A 172 4.39 -10.63 7.19
CA PRO A 172 5.11 -9.37 7.30
C PRO A 172 5.63 -8.82 5.97
N THR A 173 5.84 -7.51 5.97
CA THR A 173 6.60 -6.78 4.94
C THR A 173 8.06 -6.66 5.31
N TYR A 174 8.94 -7.00 4.36
CA TYR A 174 10.37 -6.73 4.43
C TYR A 174 10.67 -5.33 3.90
N MET A 175 11.15 -4.44 4.78
CA MET A 175 11.48 -3.07 4.43
C MET A 175 12.83 -2.90 3.73
N GLY A 176 13.64 -3.96 3.68
CA GLY A 176 14.90 -3.97 2.98
C GLY A 176 14.76 -4.22 1.48
N ASP A 177 15.86 -3.97 0.81
CA ASP A 177 15.99 -4.00 -0.64
C ASP A 177 16.30 -5.46 -1.06
N VAL A 178 15.42 -6.09 -1.83
CA VAL A 178 15.46 -7.54 -2.07
C VAL A 178 16.52 -7.91 -3.10
N ARG A 179 17.46 -8.77 -2.68
CA ARG A 179 18.52 -9.32 -3.52
C ARG A 179 18.65 -10.82 -3.33
N THR A 180 19.03 -11.50 -4.39
CA THR A 180 19.54 -12.87 -4.36
C THR A 180 20.84 -12.95 -3.55
N ARG A 181 21.30 -14.17 -3.24
CA ARG A 181 22.56 -14.38 -2.48
C ARG A 181 23.80 -13.85 -3.20
N ASP A 182 23.80 -13.81 -4.53
CA ASP A 182 24.87 -13.25 -5.36
C ASP A 182 24.78 -11.73 -5.54
N GLY A 183 23.78 -11.07 -4.94
CA GLY A 183 23.62 -9.62 -4.95
C GLY A 183 22.77 -9.06 -6.10
N THR A 184 22.20 -9.91 -6.94
CA THR A 184 21.28 -9.47 -8.02
C THR A 184 20.02 -8.84 -7.43
N TYR A 185 19.70 -7.62 -7.86
CA TYR A 185 18.51 -6.90 -7.43
C TYR A 185 17.24 -7.53 -8.00
N VAL A 186 16.22 -7.70 -7.14
CA VAL A 186 14.93 -8.29 -7.51
C VAL A 186 13.78 -7.31 -7.26
N ALA A 187 13.70 -6.73 -6.06
CA ALA A 187 12.58 -5.87 -5.69
C ALA A 187 12.95 -4.80 -4.65
N ARG A 188 12.17 -3.72 -4.58
CA ARG A 188 12.35 -2.67 -3.55
C ARG A 188 12.01 -3.18 -2.16
N LYS A 189 11.00 -4.05 -2.08
CA LYS A 189 10.40 -4.61 -0.86
C LYS A 189 9.90 -6.03 -1.12
N SER A 190 9.61 -6.77 -0.06
CA SER A 190 8.96 -8.08 -0.16
C SER A 190 7.77 -8.15 0.80
N VAL A 191 6.74 -8.89 0.45
CA VAL A 191 5.73 -9.38 1.40
C VAL A 191 5.82 -10.90 1.43
N THR A 192 5.89 -11.46 2.63
CA THR A 192 5.74 -12.90 2.84
C THR A 192 4.38 -13.13 3.48
N PHE A 193 3.54 -13.96 2.87
CA PHE A 193 2.23 -14.29 3.44
C PHE A 193 2.35 -15.39 4.48
N GLY A 194 1.50 -15.31 5.50
CA GLY A 194 1.40 -16.30 6.56
C GLY A 194 0.01 -16.90 6.68
N TYR A 195 -0.12 -17.76 7.68
CA TYR A 195 -1.34 -18.49 7.99
C TYR A 195 -2.49 -17.58 8.43
N ASP A 196 -2.19 -16.38 8.94
CA ASP A 196 -3.15 -15.33 9.25
C ASP A 196 -3.95 -14.84 8.03
N GLY A 197 -3.32 -14.82 6.85
CA GLY A 197 -3.95 -14.50 5.58
C GLY A 197 -5.08 -15.46 5.25
N TYR A 198 -4.84 -16.76 5.41
CA TYR A 198 -5.84 -17.80 5.11
C TYR A 198 -6.90 -17.95 6.19
N ARG A 199 -6.56 -17.67 7.46
CA ARG A 199 -7.44 -17.94 8.60
C ARG A 199 -8.33 -16.77 8.98
N THR A 200 -7.84 -15.54 8.85
CA THR A 200 -8.49 -14.36 9.44
C THR A 200 -8.65 -13.24 8.42
N TRP A 201 -7.58 -12.82 7.76
CA TRP A 201 -7.57 -11.59 6.97
C TRP A 201 -8.17 -11.74 5.56
N GLY A 202 -8.13 -12.95 4.99
CA GLY A 202 -8.45 -13.13 3.58
C GLY A 202 -7.49 -12.34 2.68
N TYR A 203 -7.99 -11.81 1.58
CA TYR A 203 -7.17 -11.02 0.65
C TYR A 203 -6.71 -9.67 1.24
N LEU A 204 -7.34 -9.18 2.33
CA LEU A 204 -7.03 -7.88 2.91
C LEU A 204 -5.60 -7.81 3.46
N VAL A 205 -5.00 -8.93 3.84
CA VAL A 205 -3.58 -8.96 4.25
C VAL A 205 -2.66 -8.53 3.12
N LEU A 206 -3.00 -8.84 1.86
CA LEU A 206 -2.22 -8.37 0.71
C LEU A 206 -2.27 -6.84 0.63
N ASN A 207 -3.46 -6.25 0.83
CA ASN A 207 -3.61 -4.79 0.83
C ASN A 207 -2.89 -4.15 2.02
N HIS A 208 -2.94 -4.77 3.20
CA HIS A 208 -2.29 -4.28 4.40
C HIS A 208 -0.76 -4.24 4.23
N GLU A 209 -0.17 -5.40 3.93
CA GLU A 209 1.29 -5.53 3.81
C GLU A 209 1.83 -4.77 2.59
N THR A 210 1.12 -4.79 1.45
CA THR A 210 1.52 -3.96 0.31
C THR A 210 1.49 -2.46 0.66
N GLY A 211 0.64 -2.05 1.61
CA GLY A 211 0.65 -0.71 2.20
C GLY A 211 2.01 -0.32 2.79
N HIS A 212 2.62 -1.21 3.57
CA HIS A 212 3.95 -0.99 4.14
C HIS A 212 5.04 -0.90 3.08
N THR A 213 4.89 -1.57 1.94
CA THR A 213 5.87 -1.43 0.84
C THR A 213 5.91 0.00 0.29
N MET A 214 4.80 0.74 0.39
CA MET A 214 4.69 2.17 0.07
C MET A 214 5.10 3.06 1.26
N CYS A 215 5.75 2.48 2.27
CA CYS A 215 6.22 3.12 3.50
C CYS A 215 5.12 3.67 4.43
N LEU A 216 3.89 3.15 4.32
CA LEU A 216 2.79 3.53 5.21
C LEU A 216 2.90 2.81 6.57
N PRO A 217 2.70 3.49 7.70
CA PRO A 217 2.79 2.88 9.03
C PRO A 217 1.54 2.09 9.40
N ASP A 218 1.73 1.19 10.36
CA ASP A 218 0.61 0.67 11.14
C ASP A 218 0.00 1.76 12.00
N TYR A 219 -1.32 1.63 12.16
CA TYR A 219 -2.16 2.61 12.80
C TYR A 219 -2.88 2.04 14.04
N TYR A 220 -2.77 0.73 14.25
CA TYR A 220 -3.24 0.05 15.46
C TYR A 220 -2.14 -0.01 16.52
N PRO A 221 -2.49 -0.11 17.81
CA PRO A 221 -1.51 -0.22 18.88
C PRO A 221 -0.75 -1.56 18.83
N PHE A 222 0.57 -1.49 18.82
CA PHE A 222 1.46 -2.67 18.73
C PHE A 222 1.38 -3.63 19.93
N ASN A 223 0.85 -3.19 21.07
CA ASN A 223 0.76 -4.00 22.30
C ASN A 223 -0.58 -4.75 22.43
N GLY A 224 -1.41 -4.78 21.38
CA GLY A 224 -2.72 -5.44 21.42
C GLY A 224 -3.74 -4.74 22.33
N SER A 225 -3.47 -3.50 22.74
CA SER A 225 -4.48 -2.68 23.40
C SER A 225 -5.65 -2.41 22.48
N ALA A 226 -6.80 -2.02 23.04
CA ALA A 226 -7.93 -1.58 22.23
C ALA A 226 -7.48 -0.50 21.24
N THR A 227 -7.90 -0.64 19.98
CA THR A 227 -7.67 0.35 18.95
C THR A 227 -8.20 1.70 19.43
N GLY A 228 -7.39 2.75 19.28
CA GLY A 228 -7.77 4.08 19.73
C GLY A 228 -9.08 4.54 19.07
N LEU A 229 -9.86 5.36 19.79
CA LEU A 229 -11.23 5.80 19.49
C LEU A 229 -11.46 6.35 18.05
N PHE A 230 -10.40 6.59 17.28
CA PHE A 230 -10.40 7.24 15.97
C PHE A 230 -9.83 6.40 14.82
N MET A 231 -9.38 5.16 15.07
CA MET A 231 -8.82 4.29 14.03
C MET A 231 -9.78 3.17 13.59
N GLY A 232 -10.91 3.02 14.29
CA GLY A 232 -11.89 1.95 14.07
C GLY A 232 -11.64 0.74 14.96
N ASP A 233 -12.46 -0.30 14.82
CA ASP A 233 -12.18 -1.58 15.47
C ASP A 233 -11.00 -2.24 14.71
N GLY A 234 -9.96 -2.65 15.44
CA GLY A 234 -8.87 -3.43 14.83
C GLY A 234 -9.43 -4.73 14.25
N ILE A 235 -8.92 -5.13 13.08
CA ILE A 235 -9.31 -6.37 12.38
C ILE A 235 -8.90 -7.60 13.21
#